data_AF-A0A7Z0SU30-F1
#
_entry.id   AF-A0A7Z0SU30-F1
#
_cell.length_a   1.000
_cell.length_b   1.000
_cell.length_c   1.000
_cell.angle_alpha   90.00
_cell.angle_beta   90.00
_cell.angle_gamma   90.00
#
_symmetry.space_group_name_H-M   'P 1'
#
loop_
_entity.id
_entity.type
_entity.pdbx_description
1 polymer ?
#
loop_
_entity_poly.entity_id
_entity_poly.type
_entity_poly.pdbx_seq_one_letter_code
_entity_poly.pdbx_strand_id
1 'polypeptide(L)'
;MGEDNAAPRDVAERLTTRRQGLFRKVVTGDTVGLDDRDTVVRWLRELHQERDQTVIIHRSWGSVCVVGEGRAPTDIMMTEDDGRMWYAARAGSKIPQKRPQLTPAEVEHVMLEALTSDTRPQWPEWREF
;
A
#
# COMPACT_ATOMS: atom_id res chain seq x y z
N MET A 1 3.17 1.80 -30.82
CA MET A 1 3.04 3.14 -30.21
C MET A 1 2.62 2.88 -28.77
N GLY A 2 3.60 2.61 -27.92
CA GLY A 2 3.37 2.28 -26.51
C GLY A 2 3.30 3.60 -25.77
N GLU A 3 2.11 3.96 -25.31
CA GLU A 3 1.94 5.04 -24.36
C GLU A 3 2.66 4.60 -23.08
N ASP A 4 3.90 5.06 -22.94
CA ASP A 4 4.61 5.13 -21.67
C ASP A 4 3.81 6.11 -20.81
N ASN A 5 2.70 5.61 -20.27
CA ASN A 5 1.90 6.28 -19.27
C ASN A 5 2.75 6.27 -18.01
N ALA A 6 3.77 7.13 -17.98
CA ALA A 6 4.52 7.45 -16.78
C ALA A 6 3.50 8.08 -15.83
N ALA A 7 2.84 7.21 -15.07
CA ALA A 7 1.93 7.61 -14.01
C ALA A 7 2.61 8.70 -13.18
N PRO A 8 1.88 9.73 -12.74
CA PRO A 8 2.45 10.77 -11.89
C PRO A 8 3.17 10.09 -10.72
N ARG A 9 4.48 10.35 -10.59
CA ARG A 9 5.40 9.60 -9.71
C ARG A 9 5.16 9.82 -8.22
N ASP A 10 4.31 10.78 -7.87
CA ASP A 10 3.95 11.17 -6.51
C ASP A 10 2.42 11.24 -6.40
N VAL A 11 1.77 10.08 -6.28
CA VAL A 11 0.32 9.95 -6.09
C VAL A 11 -0.02 8.82 -5.15
N ALA A 12 -1.20 8.91 -4.54
CA ALA A 12 -1.83 7.80 -3.86
C ALA A 12 -2.96 7.23 -4.72
N GLU A 13 -2.99 5.91 -4.86
CA GLU A 13 -4.02 5.16 -5.55
C GLU A 13 -4.77 4.28 -4.56
N ARG A 14 -6.11 4.29 -4.62
CA ARG A 14 -6.96 3.31 -3.96
C ARG A 14 -7.59 2.42 -5.02
N LEU A 15 -7.22 1.15 -5.00
CA LEU A 15 -7.82 0.12 -5.83
C LEU A 15 -8.89 -0.63 -5.03
N THR A 16 -10.09 -0.73 -5.58
CA THR A 16 -11.16 -1.57 -5.04
C THR A 16 -11.46 -2.68 -6.03
N THR A 17 -11.29 -3.91 -5.59
CA THR A 17 -11.70 -5.09 -6.35
C THR A 17 -13.12 -5.48 -5.98
N ARG A 18 -13.99 -5.64 -6.98
CA ARG A 18 -15.33 -6.22 -6.79
C ARG A 18 -15.55 -7.39 -7.73
N ARG A 19 -16.28 -8.40 -7.29
CA ARG A 19 -16.78 -9.47 -8.15
C ARG A 19 -18.10 -9.02 -8.78
N GLN A 20 -18.13 -8.91 -10.10
CA GLN A 20 -19.34 -8.68 -10.87
C GLN A 20 -19.80 -10.01 -11.49
N GLY A 21 -20.83 -10.61 -10.90
CA GLY A 21 -21.32 -11.93 -11.29
C GLY A 21 -20.36 -13.07 -10.95
N LEU A 22 -20.54 -14.22 -11.62
CA LEU A 22 -19.81 -15.46 -11.31
C LEU A 22 -18.34 -15.47 -11.77
N PHE A 23 -17.93 -14.59 -12.70
CA PHE A 23 -16.63 -14.74 -13.39
C PHE A 23 -15.82 -13.46 -13.60
N ARG A 24 -16.39 -12.27 -13.38
CA ARG A 24 -15.69 -11.02 -13.71
C ARG A 24 -15.21 -10.31 -12.45
N LYS A 25 -13.88 -10.21 -12.30
CA LYS A 25 -13.23 -9.31 -11.34
C LYS A 25 -13.18 -7.92 -11.99
N VAL A 26 -13.78 -6.93 -11.35
CA VAL A 26 -13.71 -5.52 -11.75
C VAL A 26 -12.83 -4.81 -10.73
N VAL A 27 -11.82 -4.10 -11.22
CA VAL A 27 -10.97 -3.23 -10.38
C VAL A 27 -11.34 -1.80 -10.72
N THR A 28 -11.79 -1.04 -9.73
CA THR A 28 -12.01 0.41 -9.84
C THR A 28 -10.92 1.12 -9.04
N GLY A 29 -10.39 2.22 -9.58
CA GLY A 29 -9.33 2.99 -8.95
C GLY A 29 -9.76 4.43 -8.70
N ASP A 30 -9.37 4.98 -7.55
CA ASP A 30 -9.32 6.41 -7.28
C ASP A 30 -7.86 6.83 -7.16
N THR A 31 -7.48 7.99 -7.71
CA THR A 31 -6.11 8.52 -7.63
C THR A 31 -6.14 9.96 -7.14
N VAL A 32 -5.28 10.28 -6.16
CA VAL A 32 -5.11 11.63 -5.62
C VAL A 32 -3.62 11.99 -5.54
N GLY A 33 -3.32 13.29 -5.58
CA GLY A 33 -1.97 13.77 -5.27
C GLY A 33 -1.62 13.52 -3.80
N LEU A 34 -0.32 13.46 -3.48
CA LEU A 34 0.15 13.26 -2.09
C LEU A 34 -0.16 14.45 -1.17
N ASP A 35 -0.48 15.61 -1.74
CA ASP A 35 -0.93 16.80 -1.03
C ASP A 35 -2.33 16.62 -0.43
N ASP A 36 -3.16 15.73 -0.99
CA ASP A 36 -4.47 15.35 -0.42
C ASP A 36 -4.33 14.27 0.67
N ARG A 37 -3.61 14.65 1.73
CA ARG A 37 -3.37 13.77 2.88
C ARG A 37 -4.66 13.31 3.56
N ASP A 38 -5.65 14.18 3.65
CA ASP A 38 -6.92 13.87 4.33
C ASP A 38 -7.68 12.74 3.61
N THR A 39 -7.68 12.74 2.27
CA THR A 39 -8.26 11.64 1.49
C THR A 39 -7.50 10.33 1.72
N VAL A 40 -6.17 10.35 1.72
CA VAL A 40 -5.36 9.12 1.95
C VAL A 40 -5.57 8.57 3.36
N VAL A 41 -5.54 9.42 4.39
CA VAL A 41 -5.83 9.03 5.79
C VAL A 41 -7.21 8.41 5.90
N ARG A 42 -8.20 9.00 5.22
CA ARG A 42 -9.56 8.45 5.19
C ARG A 42 -9.60 7.07 4.54
N TRP A 43 -8.92 6.87 3.40
CA TRP A 43 -8.83 5.55 2.77
C TRP A 43 -8.18 4.51 3.67
N LEU A 44 -7.10 4.83 4.37
CA LEU A 44 -6.44 3.92 5.32
C LEU A 44 -7.37 3.53 6.48
N ARG A 45 -8.17 4.48 6.98
CA ARG A 45 -9.18 4.21 8.01
C ARG A 45 -10.34 3.39 7.48
N GLU A 46 -10.74 3.56 6.22
CA GLU A 46 -11.83 2.80 5.60
C GLU A 46 -11.39 1.42 5.08
N LEU A 47 -10.07 1.18 4.96
CA LEU A 47 -9.50 -0.02 4.33
C LEU A 47 -9.98 -1.35 4.94
N HIS A 48 -10.35 -1.34 6.22
CA HIS A 48 -10.84 -2.53 6.91
C HIS A 48 -12.34 -2.79 6.73
N GLN A 49 -13.09 -1.83 6.21
CA GLN A 49 -14.56 -1.87 6.12
C GLN A 49 -15.04 -2.64 4.89
N GLU A 50 -14.27 -2.63 3.80
CA GLU A 50 -14.56 -3.42 2.61
C GLU A 50 -13.49 -4.49 2.38
N ARG A 51 -13.89 -5.62 1.79
CA ARG A 51 -12.93 -6.63 1.34
C ARG A 51 -12.32 -6.22 0.00
N ASP A 52 -11.08 -6.63 -0.22
CA ASP A 52 -10.37 -6.51 -1.49
C ASP A 52 -10.08 -5.05 -1.92
N GLN A 53 -9.84 -4.18 -0.94
CA GLN A 53 -9.32 -2.84 -1.18
C GLN A 53 -7.79 -2.81 -0.99
N THR A 54 -7.09 -2.02 -1.81
CA THR A 54 -5.65 -1.80 -1.70
C THR A 54 -5.39 -0.31 -1.77
N VAL A 55 -4.57 0.22 -0.87
CA VAL A 55 -4.04 1.59 -0.97
C VAL A 55 -2.57 1.49 -1.33
N ILE A 56 -2.17 2.24 -2.35
CA ILE A 56 -0.81 2.31 -2.88
C ILE A 56 -0.36 3.76 -2.84
N ILE A 57 0.83 4.01 -2.33
CA ILE A 57 1.50 5.31 -2.41
C ILE A 57 2.67 5.13 -3.36
N HIS A 58 2.65 5.86 -4.47
CA HIS A 58 3.73 5.94 -5.43
C HIS A 58 4.59 7.16 -5.12
N ARG A 59 5.90 6.94 -5.05
CA ARG A 59 6.94 7.96 -4.88
C ARG A 59 8.04 7.76 -5.92
N SER A 60 8.92 8.75 -6.06
CA SER A 60 10.10 8.67 -6.91
C SER A 60 11.05 7.50 -6.59
N TRP A 61 11.09 7.06 -5.32
CA TRP A 61 11.95 5.97 -4.86
C TRP A 61 11.29 4.58 -4.95
N GLY A 62 10.00 4.50 -5.29
CA GLY A 62 9.28 3.25 -5.29
C GLY A 62 7.81 3.40 -4.93
N SER A 63 7.21 2.34 -4.39
CA SER A 63 5.82 2.33 -3.97
C SER A 63 5.65 1.52 -2.70
N VAL A 64 4.72 1.94 -1.86
CA VAL A 64 4.31 1.20 -0.66
C VAL A 64 2.83 0.91 -0.77
N CYS A 65 2.44 -0.34 -0.55
CA CYS A 65 1.05 -0.74 -0.60
C CYS A 65 0.61 -1.57 0.60
N VAL A 66 -0.68 -1.46 0.90
CA VAL A 66 -1.36 -2.15 1.98
C VAL A 66 -2.69 -2.68 1.46
N VAL A 67 -3.04 -3.91 1.85
CA VAL A 67 -4.25 -4.60 1.41
C VAL A 67 -5.23 -4.76 2.57
N GLY A 68 -6.47 -4.35 2.35
CA GLY A 68 -7.62 -4.60 3.20
C GLY A 68 -8.30 -5.92 2.84
N GLU A 69 -8.13 -6.94 3.69
CA GLU A 69 -8.73 -8.27 3.52
C GLU A 69 -9.96 -8.47 4.44
N GLY A 70 -10.76 -7.42 4.67
CA GLY A 70 -11.91 -7.46 5.59
C GLY A 70 -11.53 -7.60 7.07
N ARG A 71 -10.29 -7.24 7.39
CA ARG A 71 -9.77 -7.02 8.76
C ARG A 71 -8.92 -5.75 8.74
N ALA A 72 -8.58 -5.23 9.92
CA ALA A 72 -7.62 -4.13 10.01
C ALA A 72 -6.31 -4.53 9.32
N PRO A 73 -5.71 -3.64 8.50
CA PRO A 73 -4.53 -3.97 7.74
C PRO A 73 -3.34 -4.21 8.67
N THR A 74 -2.56 -5.24 8.39
CA THR A 74 -1.44 -5.68 9.24
C THR A 74 -0.15 -5.94 8.49
N ASP A 75 -0.19 -5.84 7.16
CA ASP A 75 0.88 -6.28 6.28
C ASP A 75 1.07 -5.22 5.19
N ILE A 76 2.34 -4.89 4.93
CA ILE A 76 2.76 -3.88 3.95
C ILE A 76 3.79 -4.52 3.02
N MET A 77 3.68 -4.18 1.74
CA MET A 77 4.69 -4.47 0.73
C MET A 77 5.24 -3.15 0.18
N MET A 78 6.54 -3.13 -0.08
CA MET A 78 7.23 -2.03 -0.74
C MET A 78 7.89 -2.55 -2.01
N THR A 79 7.81 -1.79 -3.09
CA THR A 79 8.52 -2.07 -4.35
C THR A 79 9.43 -0.88 -4.63
N GLU A 80 10.73 -1.12 -4.78
CA GLU A 80 11.66 -0.07 -5.20
C GLU A 80 11.50 0.24 -6.70
N ASP A 81 12.03 1.37 -7.15
CA ASP A 81 12.00 1.79 -8.56
C ASP A 81 12.68 0.79 -9.51
N ASP A 82 13.68 0.04 -9.01
CA ASP A 82 14.33 -1.06 -9.71
C ASP A 82 13.55 -2.39 -9.73
N GLY A 83 12.36 -2.40 -9.12
CA GLY A 83 11.44 -3.55 -9.09
C GLY A 83 11.69 -4.53 -7.94
N ARG A 84 12.70 -4.33 -7.08
CA ARG A 84 12.88 -5.17 -5.89
C ARG A 84 11.71 -5.00 -4.92
N MET A 85 11.22 -6.12 -4.43
CA MET A 85 10.08 -6.16 -3.51
C MET A 85 10.54 -6.51 -2.10
N TRP A 86 9.97 -5.81 -1.14
CA TRP A 86 10.25 -5.93 0.28
C TRP A 86 8.93 -6.09 1.03
N TYR A 87 8.91 -6.93 2.06
CA TYR A 87 7.80 -6.99 2.99
C TYR A 87 8.19 -6.39 4.33
N ALA A 88 7.23 -5.74 4.97
CA ALA A 88 7.39 -5.18 6.30
C ALA A 88 7.40 -6.30 7.36
N ALA A 89 8.39 -6.27 8.24
CA ALA A 89 8.51 -7.16 9.38
C ALA A 89 8.80 -6.35 10.66
N ARG A 90 8.31 -6.82 11.81
CA ARG A 90 8.78 -6.25 13.10
C ARG A 90 10.23 -6.62 13.34
N ALA A 91 10.99 -5.69 13.90
CA ALA A 91 12.40 -5.91 14.22
C ALA A 91 12.59 -7.19 15.06
N GLY A 92 13.40 -8.12 14.56
CA GLY A 92 13.65 -9.41 15.23
C GLY A 92 12.50 -10.42 15.18
N SER A 93 11.44 -10.15 14.41
CA SER A 93 10.30 -11.06 14.22
C SER A 93 10.75 -12.38 13.58
N LYS A 94 10.38 -13.50 14.21
CA LYS A 94 10.44 -14.86 13.62
C LYS A 94 9.10 -15.31 13.04
N ILE A 95 8.10 -14.42 13.04
CA ILE A 95 6.77 -14.72 12.54
C ILE A 95 6.86 -14.90 11.01
N PRO A 96 6.34 -16.01 10.45
CA PRO A 96 6.33 -16.19 9.00
C PRO A 96 5.56 -15.06 8.30
N GLN A 97 6.04 -14.60 7.15
CA GLN A 97 5.43 -13.54 6.33
C GLN A 97 3.92 -13.73 6.08
N LYS A 98 3.44 -14.99 6.03
CA LYS A 98 2.01 -15.32 5.84
C LYS A 98 1.11 -14.91 7.02
N ARG A 99 1.68 -14.40 8.12
CA ARG A 99 0.96 -13.95 9.30
C ARG A 99 1.19 -12.45 9.50
N PRO A 100 0.19 -11.76 10.08
CA PRO A 100 0.27 -10.35 10.46
C PRO A 100 1.63 -9.98 11.06
N GLN A 101 2.37 -9.12 10.38
CA GLN A 101 3.67 -8.66 10.87
C GLN A 101 3.56 -7.41 11.71
N LEU A 102 2.67 -6.48 11.36
CA LEU A 102 2.50 -5.19 12.03
C LEU A 102 1.11 -5.10 12.68
N THR A 103 0.98 -4.19 13.64
CA THR A 103 -0.32 -3.72 14.12
C THR A 103 -0.93 -2.68 13.16
N PRO A 104 -2.25 -2.44 13.20
CA PRO A 104 -2.87 -1.44 12.33
C PRO A 104 -2.33 -0.02 12.50
N ALA A 105 -1.95 0.36 13.73
CA ALA A 105 -1.34 1.66 14.01
C ALA A 105 0.08 1.77 13.43
N GLU A 106 0.85 0.68 13.49
CA GLU A 106 2.17 0.60 12.85
C GLU A 106 2.06 0.65 11.32
N VAL A 107 1.02 0.05 10.74
CA VAL A 107 0.72 0.16 9.30
C VAL A 107 0.40 1.61 8.92
N GLU A 108 -0.52 2.26 9.65
CA GLU A 108 -0.88 3.65 9.41
C GLU A 108 0.36 4.56 9.49
N HIS A 109 1.25 4.34 10.46
CA HIS A 109 2.49 5.09 10.59
C HIS A 109 3.37 4.98 9.34
N VAL A 110 3.62 3.76 8.84
CA VAL A 110 4.48 3.54 7.65
C VAL A 110 3.86 4.14 6.40
N MET A 111 2.54 4.00 6.22
CA MET A 111 1.84 4.60 5.09
C MET A 111 1.90 6.14 5.14
N LEU A 112 1.78 6.75 6.32
CA LEU A 112 1.92 8.20 6.49
C LEU A 112 3.36 8.69 6.29
N GLU A 113 4.35 7.90 6.69
CA GLU A 113 5.76 8.19 6.38
C GLU A 113 5.98 8.17 4.87
N ALA A 114 5.52 7.14 4.15
CA ALA A 114 5.62 7.06 2.69
C ALA A 114 4.90 8.24 1.98
N LEU A 115 3.77 8.69 2.53
CA LEU A 115 3.02 9.83 2.01
C LEU A 115 3.81 11.14 2.11
N THR A 116 4.59 11.32 3.17
CA THR A 116 5.20 12.62 3.52
C THR A 116 6.71 12.70 3.27
N SER A 117 7.38 11.56 3.15
CA SER A 117 8.83 11.46 3.03
C SER A 117 9.29 11.32 1.58
N ASP A 118 10.30 12.10 1.20
CA ASP A 118 10.98 12.01 -0.09
C ASP A 118 11.98 10.84 -0.17
N THR A 119 12.15 10.11 0.94
CA THR A 119 12.96 8.89 1.02
C THR A 119 12.11 7.71 1.45
N ARG A 120 12.51 6.49 1.06
CA ARG A 120 11.84 5.26 1.50
C ARG A 120 11.74 5.19 3.04
N PRO A 121 10.63 4.68 3.60
CA PRO A 121 10.49 4.51 5.04
C PRO A 121 11.64 3.66 5.60
N GLN A 122 12.30 4.13 6.66
CA GLN A 122 13.41 3.38 7.28
C GLN A 122 12.94 2.37 8.32
N TRP A 123 11.71 2.53 8.78
CA TRP A 123 11.01 1.63 9.67
C TRP A 123 9.77 1.11 8.94
N PRO A 124 9.38 -0.17 9.10
CA PRO A 124 9.88 -1.19 10.02
C PRO A 124 11.09 -1.94 9.42
N GLU A 125 11.39 -3.15 9.89
CA GLU A 125 12.42 -3.98 9.26
C GLU A 125 11.92 -4.43 7.88
N TRP A 126 12.66 -4.10 6.82
CA TRP A 126 12.35 -4.53 5.46
C TRP A 126 13.08 -5.81 5.11
N ARG A 127 12.34 -6.80 4.62
CA ARG A 127 12.90 -8.08 4.19
C ARG A 127 12.55 -8.34 2.73
N GLU A 128 13.53 -8.74 1.95
CA GLU A 128 13.36 -9.03 0.53
C GLU A 128 12.39 -10.21 0.33
N PHE A 129 11.56 -10.12 -0.70
CA PHE A 129 10.55 -11.12 -1.07
C PHE A 129 11.14 -12.31 -1.83
#